data_AF-A0A4U6VM97-F1
#
_entry.id   AF-A0A4U6VM97-F1
#
_cell.length_a   1.000
_cell.length_b   1.000
_cell.length_c   1.000
_cell.angle_alpha   90.00
_cell.angle_beta   90.00
_cell.angle_gamma   90.00
#
_symmetry.space_group_name_H-M   'P 1'
#
loop_
_entity.id
_entity.type
_entity.pdbx_description
1 polymer ?
#
loop_
_entity_poly.entity_id
_entity_poly.type
_entity_poly.pdbx_seq_one_letter_code
_entity_poly.pdbx_strand_id
1 'polypeptide(L)'
;MAGNKEAVSNLVAILGTDSEGAQKLHEQALEILAELAFDGSFTKPAFGESECMLDKLFKTLQRIFLEEKDGNAVVGEADREKDTRLRGKAGERLARLLPVRAARDANNVAGIFSKQDEINLLTKVFDQILSSKIGTATGATIGSCASNERQSDKRKLLAAMLSLVVVICNEHIISTEDFVRAIHEDAALVKKLAEVLKVNKQCTAECLRVAKLTCQVVIAMVQAKPSFVQHFNEHNFKEELTEALEIMSEVDGCMLFASLVKEAHKLLNSAQEHGVRPTEFH
;
A
#
# COMPACT_ATOMS: atom_id res chain seq x y z
N MET A 1 5.98 -9.87 -34.96
CA MET A 1 5.65 -10.08 -33.52
C MET A 1 6.85 -10.45 -32.64
N ALA A 2 8.04 -10.82 -33.18
CA ALA A 2 9.23 -11.06 -32.35
C ALA A 2 9.85 -9.77 -31.76
N GLY A 3 9.92 -8.68 -32.55
CA GLY A 3 10.52 -7.40 -32.10
C GLY A 3 9.84 -6.75 -30.89
N ASN A 4 8.52 -6.88 -30.74
CA ASN A 4 7.81 -6.32 -29.58
C ASN A 4 8.15 -7.08 -28.28
N LYS A 5 8.48 -8.37 -28.35
CA LYS A 5 8.84 -9.16 -27.16
C LYS A 5 10.23 -8.81 -26.66
N GLU A 6 11.18 -8.68 -27.58
CA GLU A 6 12.56 -8.28 -27.27
C GLU A 6 12.59 -6.86 -26.68
N ALA A 7 11.80 -5.93 -27.23
CA ALA A 7 11.67 -4.58 -26.67
C ALA A 7 11.16 -4.60 -25.22
N VAL A 8 10.12 -5.38 -24.92
CA VAL A 8 9.59 -5.50 -23.55
C VAL A 8 10.61 -6.18 -22.63
N SER A 9 11.28 -7.24 -23.09
CA SER A 9 12.33 -7.91 -22.31
C SER A 9 13.47 -6.95 -21.97
N ASN A 10 13.86 -6.09 -22.90
CA ASN A 10 14.88 -5.06 -22.68
C ASN A 10 14.41 -4.01 -21.67
N LEU A 11 13.14 -3.59 -21.73
CA LEU A 11 12.56 -2.69 -20.72
C LEU A 11 12.56 -3.33 -19.33
N VAL A 12 12.22 -4.61 -19.22
CA VAL A 12 12.28 -5.34 -17.93
C VAL A 12 13.72 -5.48 -17.45
N ALA A 13 14.67 -5.73 -18.35
CA ALA A 13 16.09 -5.81 -18.01
C ALA A 13 16.63 -4.47 -17.50
N ILE A 14 16.21 -3.35 -18.10
CA ILE A 14 16.53 -2.00 -17.63
C ILE A 14 16.09 -1.80 -16.18
N LEU A 15 14.87 -2.24 -15.82
CA LEU A 15 14.40 -2.20 -14.43
C LEU A 15 15.23 -3.05 -13.47
N GLY A 16 15.96 -4.04 -13.97
CA GLY A 16 16.84 -4.91 -13.19
C GLY A 16 18.29 -4.43 -13.08
N THR A 17 18.68 -3.33 -13.75
CA THR A 17 20.04 -2.80 -13.68
C THR A 17 20.16 -1.71 -12.61
N ASP A 18 21.11 -1.84 -11.68
CA ASP A 18 21.38 -0.84 -10.63
C ASP A 18 22.19 0.38 -11.11
N SER A 19 22.05 0.79 -12.38
CA SER A 19 22.86 1.91 -12.87
C SER A 19 22.32 3.25 -12.33
N GLU A 20 23.15 3.93 -11.55
CA GLU A 20 22.87 5.17 -10.82
C GLU A 20 22.43 6.33 -11.75
N GLY A 21 22.74 6.25 -13.05
CA GLY A 21 22.34 7.21 -14.08
C GLY A 21 21.02 6.91 -14.81
N ALA A 22 20.41 5.74 -14.63
CA ALA A 22 19.26 5.30 -15.43
C ALA A 22 17.89 5.51 -14.75
N GLN A 23 17.78 6.26 -13.66
CA GLN A 23 16.54 6.31 -12.89
C GLN A 23 15.34 6.90 -13.64
N LYS A 24 15.56 7.94 -14.46
CA LYS A 24 14.49 8.47 -15.34
C LYS A 24 14.07 7.43 -16.38
N LEU A 25 15.02 6.64 -16.87
CA LEU A 25 14.76 5.53 -17.77
C LEU A 25 14.00 4.40 -17.05
N HIS A 26 14.30 4.13 -15.77
CA HIS A 26 13.53 3.17 -14.95
C HIS A 26 12.09 3.63 -14.78
N GLU A 27 11.86 4.90 -14.44
CA GLU A 27 10.51 5.44 -14.30
C GLU A 27 9.71 5.32 -15.61
N GLN A 28 10.32 5.65 -16.76
CA GLN A 28 9.67 5.55 -18.05
C GLN A 28 9.44 4.09 -18.49
N ALA A 29 10.43 3.22 -18.28
CA ALA A 29 10.30 1.79 -18.57
C ALA A 29 9.18 1.17 -17.73
N LEU A 30 9.11 1.53 -16.44
CA LEU A 30 8.07 1.11 -15.51
C LEU A 30 6.68 1.54 -16.00
N GLU A 31 6.52 2.79 -16.40
CA GLU A 31 5.24 3.32 -16.92
C GLU A 31 4.81 2.55 -18.18
N ILE A 32 5.69 2.40 -19.17
CA ILE A 32 5.39 1.68 -20.42
C ILE A 32 5.00 0.23 -20.13
N LEU A 33 5.78 -0.46 -19.29
CA LEU A 33 5.54 -1.86 -18.95
C LEU A 33 4.21 -2.06 -18.22
N ALA A 34 3.87 -1.15 -17.31
CA ALA A 34 2.61 -1.22 -16.58
C ALA A 34 1.40 -1.00 -17.51
N GLU A 35 1.44 -0.01 -18.40
CA GLU A 35 0.35 0.22 -19.35
C GLU A 35 0.18 -0.96 -20.31
N LEU A 36 1.28 -1.52 -20.84
CA LEU A 36 1.23 -2.72 -21.68
C LEU A 36 0.65 -3.94 -20.94
N ALA A 37 0.92 -4.07 -19.64
CA ALA A 37 0.35 -5.13 -18.82
C ALA A 37 -1.16 -4.99 -18.68
N PHE A 38 -1.67 -3.78 -18.47
CA PHE A 38 -3.11 -3.50 -18.34
C PHE A 38 -3.87 -3.77 -19.64
N ASP A 39 -3.26 -3.53 -20.80
CA ASP A 39 -3.86 -3.79 -22.12
C ASP A 39 -3.92 -5.29 -22.49
N GLY A 40 -3.48 -6.19 -21.60
CA GLY A 40 -3.45 -7.63 -21.87
C GLY A 40 -2.37 -8.04 -22.88
N SER A 41 -1.36 -7.19 -23.12
CA SER A 41 -0.26 -7.50 -24.06
C SER A 41 0.62 -8.67 -23.58
N PHE A 42 0.52 -9.07 -22.31
CA PHE A 42 1.31 -10.15 -21.68
C PHE A 42 0.54 -11.48 -21.55
N THR A 43 -0.42 -11.73 -22.46
CA THR A 43 -1.40 -12.82 -22.39
C THR A 43 -0.88 -14.24 -22.67
N LYS A 44 0.32 -14.43 -23.24
CA LYS A 44 0.90 -15.76 -23.43
C LYS A 44 2.40 -15.80 -23.14
N PRO A 45 2.90 -16.79 -22.38
CA PRO A 45 4.34 -17.08 -22.36
C PRO A 45 4.81 -17.40 -23.78
N ALA A 46 6.05 -17.02 -24.12
CA ALA A 46 6.63 -17.45 -25.39
C ALA A 46 6.81 -18.99 -25.36
N PHE A 47 6.70 -19.63 -26.53
CA PHE A 47 6.92 -21.08 -26.64
C PHE A 47 8.33 -21.41 -26.11
N GLY A 48 8.41 -22.17 -25.01
CA GLY A 48 9.66 -22.50 -24.33
C GLY A 48 10.04 -21.62 -23.12
N GLU A 49 9.28 -20.57 -22.80
CA GLU A 49 9.46 -19.81 -21.56
C GLU A 49 8.56 -20.36 -20.45
N SER A 50 9.17 -20.67 -19.29
CA SER A 50 8.47 -21.18 -18.10
C SER A 50 7.58 -20.11 -17.43
N GLU A 51 7.87 -18.82 -17.66
CA GLU A 51 7.26 -17.70 -16.95
C GLU A 51 6.72 -16.66 -17.93
N CYS A 52 5.47 -16.21 -17.75
CA CYS A 52 4.90 -15.20 -18.64
C CYS A 52 5.44 -13.80 -18.29
N MET A 53 5.44 -12.87 -19.24
CA MET A 53 6.01 -11.53 -19.01
C MET A 53 5.29 -10.74 -17.90
N LEU A 54 4.02 -11.06 -17.62
CA LEU A 54 3.29 -10.46 -16.51
C LEU A 54 3.92 -10.86 -15.16
N ASP A 55 4.35 -12.11 -15.02
CA ASP A 55 4.98 -12.61 -13.79
C ASP A 55 6.35 -11.99 -13.57
N LYS A 56 7.15 -11.92 -14.64
CA LYS A 56 8.45 -11.23 -14.61
C LYS A 56 8.29 -9.77 -14.19
N LEU A 57 7.35 -9.05 -14.79
CA LEU A 57 7.06 -7.66 -14.42
C LEU A 57 6.63 -7.57 -12.95
N PHE A 58 5.72 -8.43 -12.51
CA PHE A 58 5.22 -8.41 -11.14
C PHE A 58 6.33 -8.66 -10.12
N LYS A 59 7.21 -9.64 -10.35
CA LYS A 59 8.37 -9.90 -9.48
C LYS A 59 9.35 -8.72 -9.46
N THR A 60 9.60 -8.10 -10.62
CA THR A 60 10.43 -6.89 -10.70
C THR A 60 9.81 -5.72 -9.93
N LEU A 61 8.49 -5.54 -10.04
CA LEU A 61 7.77 -4.53 -9.28
C LEU A 61 7.83 -4.77 -7.77
N GLN A 62 7.60 -6.01 -7.32
CA GLN A 62 7.72 -6.40 -5.92
C GLN A 62 9.13 -6.13 -5.41
N ARG A 63 10.15 -6.47 -6.21
CA ARG A 63 11.54 -6.20 -5.89
C ARG A 63 11.77 -4.71 -5.68
N ILE A 64 11.46 -3.88 -6.68
CA ILE A 64 11.65 -2.42 -6.61
C ILE A 64 10.90 -1.84 -5.41
N PHE A 65 9.64 -2.25 -5.19
CA PHE A 65 8.80 -1.71 -4.13
C PHE A 65 9.32 -2.05 -2.72
N LEU A 66 9.75 -3.30 -2.52
CA LEU A 66 10.09 -3.84 -1.20
C LEU A 66 11.58 -3.83 -0.87
N GLU A 67 12.48 -3.77 -1.86
CA GLU A 67 13.91 -3.69 -1.59
C GLU A 67 14.24 -2.36 -0.93
N GLU A 68 14.68 -2.44 0.32
CA GLU A 68 15.35 -1.35 0.99
C GLU A 68 16.82 -1.46 0.62
N LYS A 69 17.34 -0.50 -0.16
CA LYS A 69 18.78 -0.45 -0.43
C LYS A 69 19.50 -0.28 0.91
N ASP A 70 20.34 -1.24 1.29
CA ASP A 70 21.06 -1.24 2.56
C ASP A 70 21.67 0.14 2.82
N GLY A 71 21.23 0.78 3.90
CA GLY A 71 21.61 2.15 4.28
C GLY A 71 23.09 2.33 4.62
N ASN A 72 23.92 1.31 4.40
CA ASN A 72 25.36 1.33 4.62
C ASN A 72 26.13 1.93 3.42
N ALA A 73 25.48 2.11 2.27
CA ALA A 73 26.04 2.90 1.19
C ALA A 73 25.84 4.39 1.48
N VAL A 74 26.90 5.18 1.32
CA VAL A 74 26.86 6.66 1.37
C VAL A 74 26.12 7.17 0.14
N VAL A 75 24.80 6.95 0.10
CA VAL A 75 23.92 7.39 -0.98
C VAL A 75 23.49 8.83 -0.69
N GLY A 76 23.64 9.70 -1.68
CA GLY A 76 23.23 11.11 -1.60
C GLY A 76 21.74 11.27 -1.28
N GLU A 77 21.37 12.37 -0.62
CA GLU A 77 19.98 12.63 -0.23
C GLU A 77 19.03 12.70 -1.44
N ALA A 78 19.50 13.18 -2.58
CA ALA A 78 18.76 13.22 -3.84
C ALA A 78 18.45 11.82 -4.38
N ASP A 79 19.34 10.85 -4.21
CA ASP A 79 19.14 9.50 -4.74
C ASP A 79 18.18 8.69 -3.86
N ARG A 80 18.15 8.97 -2.54
CA ARG A 80 17.11 8.44 -1.63
C ARG A 80 15.71 8.95 -1.96
N GLU A 81 15.58 10.19 -2.37
CA GLU A 81 14.29 10.78 -2.75
C GLU A 81 13.76 10.16 -4.04
N LYS A 82 14.58 10.07 -5.07
CA LYS A 82 14.18 9.45 -6.33
C LYS A 82 13.90 7.95 -6.15
N ASP A 83 14.62 7.26 -5.25
CA ASP A 83 14.32 5.87 -4.85
C ASP A 83 12.91 5.76 -4.25
N THR A 84 12.58 6.62 -3.28
CA THR A 84 11.25 6.69 -2.67
C THR A 84 10.15 6.89 -3.73
N ARG A 85 10.38 7.76 -4.71
CA ARG A 85 9.44 8.01 -5.80
C ARG A 85 9.25 6.79 -6.70
N LEU A 86 10.34 6.13 -7.10
CA LEU A 86 10.29 4.92 -7.92
C LEU A 86 9.56 3.78 -7.19
N ARG A 87 9.84 3.61 -5.89
CA ARG A 87 9.14 2.67 -5.01
C ARG A 87 7.65 2.97 -4.96
N GLY A 88 7.27 4.24 -4.78
CA GLY A 88 5.85 4.66 -4.76
C GLY A 88 5.14 4.32 -6.06
N LYS A 89 5.77 4.61 -7.21
CA LYS A 89 5.24 4.22 -8.53
C LYS A 89 5.11 2.71 -8.66
N ALA A 90 6.14 1.94 -8.28
CA ALA A 90 6.11 0.49 -8.36
C ALA A 90 4.98 -0.11 -7.51
N GLY A 91 4.81 0.35 -6.27
CA GLY A 91 3.73 -0.06 -5.38
C GLY A 91 2.34 0.27 -5.92
N GLU A 92 2.17 1.45 -6.53
CA GLU A 92 0.91 1.82 -7.17
C GLU A 92 0.58 0.87 -8.35
N ARG A 93 1.57 0.53 -9.18
CA ARG A 93 1.38 -0.41 -10.28
C ARG A 93 1.10 -1.83 -9.78
N LEU A 94 1.75 -2.27 -8.70
CA LEU A 94 1.45 -3.54 -8.04
C LEU A 94 -0.02 -3.61 -7.58
N ALA A 95 -0.50 -2.59 -6.87
CA ALA A 95 -1.87 -2.56 -6.38
C ALA A 95 -2.90 -2.64 -7.52
N ARG A 96 -2.59 -2.06 -8.70
CA ARG A 96 -3.45 -2.14 -9.88
C ARG A 96 -3.32 -3.47 -10.64
N LEU A 97 -2.14 -4.08 -10.66
CA LEU A 97 -1.90 -5.33 -11.39
C LEU A 97 -2.37 -6.57 -10.63
N LEU A 98 -2.38 -6.51 -9.29
CA LEU A 98 -2.72 -7.65 -8.46
C LEU A 98 -4.13 -8.21 -8.73
N PRO A 99 -5.20 -7.41 -8.87
CA PRO A 99 -6.54 -7.91 -9.21
C PRO A 99 -6.59 -8.49 -10.63
N VAL A 100 -5.94 -7.82 -11.60
CA VAL A 100 -5.86 -8.29 -12.99
C VAL A 100 -5.21 -9.67 -13.06
N ARG A 101 -4.17 -9.86 -12.26
CA ARG A 101 -3.48 -11.14 -12.11
C ARG A 101 -4.36 -12.19 -11.41
N ALA A 102 -4.97 -11.86 -10.28
CA ALA A 102 -5.83 -12.78 -9.53
C ALA A 102 -7.01 -13.28 -10.39
N ALA A 103 -7.66 -12.40 -11.14
CA ALA A 103 -8.73 -12.76 -12.08
C ALA A 103 -8.25 -13.69 -13.22
N ARG A 104 -6.98 -13.58 -13.61
CA ARG A 104 -6.36 -14.46 -14.62
C ARG A 104 -5.98 -15.82 -14.03
N ASP A 105 -5.47 -15.84 -12.81
CA ASP A 105 -5.10 -17.06 -12.10
C ASP A 105 -6.33 -17.89 -11.72
N ALA A 106 -7.46 -17.27 -11.38
CA ALA A 106 -8.74 -17.96 -11.18
C ALA A 106 -9.22 -18.74 -12.43
N ASN A 107 -8.79 -18.33 -13.62
CA ASN A 107 -9.10 -18.97 -14.89
C ASN A 107 -8.03 -20.00 -15.33
N ASN A 108 -6.92 -20.12 -14.61
CA ASN A 108 -5.82 -21.04 -14.90
C ASN A 108 -5.68 -22.08 -13.77
N VAL A 109 -5.74 -23.37 -14.11
CA VAL A 109 -5.63 -24.48 -13.13
C VAL A 109 -4.25 -24.56 -12.45
N ALA A 110 -3.24 -23.89 -13.01
CA ALA A 110 -1.92 -23.75 -12.41
C ALA A 110 -1.85 -22.39 -11.69
N GLY A 111 -2.14 -22.38 -10.38
CA GLY A 111 -1.94 -21.20 -9.54
C GLY A 111 -0.48 -20.74 -9.61
N ILE A 112 -0.25 -19.55 -10.16
CA ILE A 112 1.10 -19.04 -10.45
C ILE A 112 1.80 -18.55 -9.16
N PHE A 113 1.06 -18.36 -8.06
CA PHE A 113 1.61 -18.15 -6.73
C PHE A 113 1.03 -19.07 -5.67
N SER A 114 1.85 -19.34 -4.66
CA SER A 114 1.38 -19.91 -3.42
C SER A 114 0.68 -18.81 -2.62
N LYS A 115 -0.42 -19.14 -1.94
CA LYS A 115 -1.04 -18.28 -0.92
C LYS A 115 0.00 -17.71 0.07
N GLN A 116 1.09 -18.45 0.29
CA GLN A 116 2.18 -18.02 1.15
C GLN A 116 2.93 -16.80 0.62
N ASP A 117 3.07 -16.62 -0.70
CA ASP A 117 3.78 -15.50 -1.28
C ASP A 117 3.02 -14.18 -1.09
N GLU A 118 1.69 -14.24 -1.11
CA GLU A 118 0.80 -13.10 -0.84
C GLU A 118 0.80 -12.73 0.64
N ILE A 119 0.79 -13.72 1.54
CA ILE A 119 0.97 -13.51 2.97
C ILE A 119 2.34 -12.86 3.24
N ASN A 120 3.41 -13.39 2.66
CA ASN A 120 4.76 -12.83 2.81
C ASN A 120 4.86 -11.41 2.28
N LEU A 121 4.20 -11.11 1.15
CA LEU A 121 4.09 -9.76 0.60
C LEU A 121 3.39 -8.83 1.60
N LEU A 122 2.25 -9.25 2.13
CA LEU A 122 1.47 -8.45 3.06
C LEU A 122 2.23 -8.19 4.38
N THR A 123 2.88 -9.22 4.95
CA THR A 123 3.73 -9.08 6.13
C THR A 123 4.82 -8.03 5.90
N LYS A 124 5.56 -8.13 4.79
CA LYS A 124 6.60 -7.14 4.46
C LYS A 124 6.04 -5.72 4.32
N VAL A 125 4.84 -5.56 3.77
CA VAL A 125 4.20 -4.25 3.65
C VAL A 125 3.86 -3.69 5.03
N PHE A 126 3.35 -4.50 5.95
CA PHE A 126 3.10 -4.07 7.33
C PHE A 126 4.40 -3.69 8.05
N ASP A 127 5.47 -4.48 7.90
CA ASP A 127 6.78 -4.16 8.49
C ASP A 127 7.33 -2.83 7.98
N GLN A 128 7.14 -2.54 6.69
CA GLN A 128 7.54 -1.25 6.11
C GLN A 128 6.66 -0.08 6.59
N ILE A 129 5.35 -0.30 6.76
CA ILE A 129 4.46 0.72 7.35
C ILE A 129 4.90 1.01 8.80
N LEU A 130 5.20 -0.02 9.59
CA LEU A 130 5.72 0.12 10.96
C LEU A 130 7.02 0.91 11.00
N SER A 131 7.97 0.57 10.11
CA SER A 131 9.29 1.19 10.02
C SER A 131 9.29 2.59 9.39
N SER A 132 8.19 2.99 8.75
CA SER A 132 8.12 4.25 8.01
C SER A 132 8.25 5.47 8.94
N LYS A 133 9.14 6.40 8.58
CA LYS A 133 9.30 7.69 9.28
C LYS A 133 8.24 8.67 8.81
N ILE A 134 7.04 8.51 9.37
CA ILE A 134 5.91 9.39 9.12
C ILE A 134 5.99 10.55 10.11
N GLY A 135 6.15 11.78 9.62
CA GLY A 135 5.90 12.97 10.44
C GLY A 135 6.97 13.39 11.46
N THR A 136 8.22 12.90 11.43
CA THR A 136 9.29 13.51 12.25
C THR A 136 9.75 14.85 11.64
N ALA A 137 8.90 15.88 11.77
CA ALA A 137 9.32 17.26 11.65
C ALA A 137 9.84 17.71 13.02
N THR A 138 11.06 17.29 13.39
CA THR A 138 11.82 18.07 14.36
C THR A 138 12.14 19.40 13.69
N GLY A 139 11.38 20.43 14.07
CA GLY A 139 11.48 21.85 13.72
C GLY A 139 12.37 22.21 12.51
N ALA A 140 11.74 22.53 11.39
CA ALA A 140 12.43 23.23 10.30
C ALA A 140 11.57 24.38 9.80
N THR A 141 12.06 25.57 10.14
CA THR A 141 12.06 26.83 9.40
C THR A 141 11.29 26.83 8.07
N ILE A 142 10.42 27.83 7.95
CA ILE A 142 9.72 28.26 6.74
C ILE A 142 10.70 28.32 5.54
N GLY A 143 10.37 27.62 4.45
CA GLY A 143 10.79 28.01 3.09
C GLY A 143 11.82 27.14 2.36
N SER A 144 11.46 25.93 1.95
CA SER A 144 12.13 25.25 0.81
C SER A 144 11.11 24.45 -0.01
N CYS A 145 11.10 24.60 -1.34
CA CYS A 145 10.22 23.83 -2.23
C CYS A 145 10.53 22.32 -2.18
N ALA A 146 11.79 21.95 -1.96
CA ALA A 146 12.24 20.56 -1.92
C ALA A 146 11.73 19.77 -0.69
N SER A 147 11.41 20.43 0.43
CA SER A 147 10.88 19.73 1.62
C SER A 147 9.43 19.28 1.43
N ASN A 148 8.65 20.01 0.62
CA ASN A 148 7.27 19.65 0.30
C ASN A 148 7.20 18.49 -0.71
N GLU A 149 8.04 18.48 -1.75
CA GLU A 149 8.11 17.38 -2.73
C GLU A 149 8.52 16.06 -2.09
N ARG A 150 9.56 16.08 -1.25
CA ARG A 150 9.99 14.89 -0.49
C ARG A 150 8.89 14.33 0.40
N GLN A 151 8.11 15.21 1.03
CA GLN A 151 7.01 14.78 1.89
C GLN A 151 5.83 14.25 1.07
N SER A 152 5.58 14.82 -0.12
CA SER A 152 4.63 14.29 -1.10
C SER A 152 5.03 12.89 -1.57
N ASP A 153 6.29 12.65 -1.93
CA ASP A 153 6.74 11.33 -2.42
C ASP A 153 6.69 10.26 -1.32
N LYS A 154 6.99 10.60 -0.05
CA LYS A 154 6.74 9.71 1.09
C LYS A 154 5.26 9.39 1.27
N ARG A 155 4.37 10.38 1.13
CA ARG A 155 2.92 10.15 1.20
C ARG A 155 2.43 9.28 0.04
N LYS A 156 2.98 9.45 -1.17
CA LYS A 156 2.68 8.58 -2.32
C LYS A 156 3.13 7.14 -2.06
N LEU A 157 4.33 6.94 -1.53
CA LEU A 157 4.81 5.61 -1.14
C LEU A 157 3.90 4.97 -0.07
N LEU A 158 3.54 5.73 0.97
CA LEU A 158 2.62 5.25 2.00
C LEU A 158 1.22 4.93 1.44
N ALA A 159 0.69 5.79 0.56
CA ALA A 159 -0.57 5.54 -0.13
C ALA A 159 -0.48 4.28 -1.00
N ALA A 160 0.65 4.02 -1.66
CA ALA A 160 0.87 2.80 -2.41
C ALA A 160 0.87 1.55 -1.50
N MET A 161 1.56 1.61 -0.35
CA MET A 161 1.53 0.54 0.66
C MET A 161 0.11 0.25 1.16
N LEU A 162 -0.62 1.28 1.60
CA LEU A 162 -1.98 1.13 2.09
C LEU A 162 -2.94 0.65 0.97
N SER A 163 -2.77 1.14 -0.26
CA SER A 163 -3.56 0.66 -1.41
C SER A 163 -3.35 -0.83 -1.65
N LEU A 164 -2.10 -1.31 -1.56
CA LEU A 164 -1.80 -2.72 -1.74
C LEU A 164 -2.43 -3.58 -0.64
N VAL A 165 -2.41 -3.13 0.62
CA VAL A 165 -3.12 -3.80 1.73
C VAL A 165 -4.61 -3.89 1.41
N VAL A 166 -5.24 -2.76 1.05
CA VAL A 166 -6.68 -2.71 0.74
C VAL A 166 -7.04 -3.67 -0.40
N VAL A 167 -6.24 -3.72 -1.46
CA VAL A 167 -6.48 -4.63 -2.59
C VAL A 167 -6.38 -6.10 -2.16
N ILE A 168 -5.32 -6.47 -1.42
CA ILE A 168 -5.14 -7.84 -0.92
C ILE A 168 -6.34 -8.27 -0.05
N CYS A 169 -6.89 -7.36 0.75
CA CYS A 169 -8.02 -7.64 1.64
C CYS A 169 -9.37 -7.71 0.90
N ASN A 170 -9.64 -6.74 0.01
CA ASN A 170 -10.98 -6.55 -0.56
C ASN A 170 -11.26 -7.47 -1.75
N GLU A 171 -10.24 -7.86 -2.51
CA GLU A 171 -10.40 -8.72 -3.69
C GLU A 171 -10.34 -10.21 -3.33
N HIS A 172 -10.45 -10.56 -2.04
CA HIS A 172 -10.39 -11.93 -1.51
C HIS A 172 -9.17 -12.73 -1.97
N ILE A 173 -8.05 -12.03 -2.17
CA ILE A 173 -6.79 -12.65 -2.60
C ILE A 173 -6.29 -13.62 -1.51
N ILE A 174 -6.44 -13.23 -0.25
CA ILE A 174 -6.17 -14.09 0.91
C ILE A 174 -7.42 -14.26 1.78
N SER A 175 -7.46 -15.31 2.60
CA SER A 175 -8.53 -15.49 3.58
C SER A 175 -8.39 -14.51 4.74
N THR A 176 -9.47 -14.31 5.48
CA THR A 176 -9.48 -13.50 6.70
C THR A 176 -8.44 -13.98 7.72
N GLU A 177 -8.29 -15.29 7.88
CA GLU A 177 -7.31 -15.89 8.80
C GLU A 177 -5.87 -15.67 8.33
N ASP A 178 -5.63 -15.73 7.02
CA ASP A 178 -4.33 -15.49 6.42
C ASP A 178 -3.94 -14.01 6.52
N PHE A 179 -4.91 -13.10 6.38
CA PHE A 179 -4.74 -11.67 6.61
C PHE A 179 -4.31 -11.39 8.07
N VAL A 180 -5.02 -11.96 9.04
CA VAL A 180 -4.67 -11.81 10.46
C VAL A 180 -3.30 -12.40 10.75
N ARG A 181 -2.94 -13.52 10.13
CA ARG A 181 -1.61 -14.15 10.30
C ARG A 181 -0.47 -13.26 9.79
N ALA A 182 -0.72 -12.43 8.78
CA ALA A 182 0.27 -11.51 8.26
C ALA A 182 0.60 -10.35 9.23
N ILE A 183 -0.26 -10.10 10.22
CA ILE A 183 -0.08 -9.06 11.24
C ILE A 183 0.58 -9.71 12.46
N HIS A 184 1.83 -9.34 12.74
CA HIS A 184 2.58 -9.87 13.89
C HIS A 184 2.66 -8.91 15.09
N GLU A 185 2.44 -7.61 14.87
CA GLU A 185 2.52 -6.56 15.91
C GLU A 185 1.24 -5.73 16.00
N ASP A 186 0.13 -6.35 16.44
CA ASP A 186 -1.22 -5.75 16.49
C ASP A 186 -1.23 -4.32 17.07
N ALA A 187 -0.70 -4.14 18.28
CA ALA A 187 -0.73 -2.85 18.98
C ALA A 187 0.17 -1.79 18.31
N ALA A 188 1.35 -2.19 17.83
CA ALA A 188 2.27 -1.27 17.17
C ALA A 188 1.71 -0.78 15.83
N LEU A 189 1.09 -1.68 15.07
CA LEU A 189 0.47 -1.36 13.79
C LEU A 189 -0.71 -0.42 13.98
N VAL A 190 -1.58 -0.70 14.95
CA VAL A 190 -2.72 0.18 15.29
C VAL A 190 -2.24 1.58 15.67
N LYS A 191 -1.24 1.67 16.57
CA LYS A 191 -0.62 2.95 16.93
C LYS A 191 -0.05 3.67 15.71
N LYS A 192 0.60 2.93 14.81
CA LYS A 192 1.18 3.49 13.58
C LYS A 192 0.12 4.03 12.63
N LEU A 193 -0.99 3.32 12.44
CA LEU A 193 -2.11 3.78 11.62
C LEU A 193 -2.80 5.01 12.21
N ALA A 194 -2.91 5.09 13.54
CA ALA A 194 -3.39 6.30 14.20
C ALA A 194 -2.43 7.50 13.97
N GLU A 195 -1.12 7.29 14.06
CA GLU A 195 -0.12 8.31 13.73
C GLU A 195 -0.22 8.74 12.26
N VAL A 196 -0.36 7.78 11.33
CA VAL A 196 -0.56 8.04 9.89
C VAL A 196 -1.75 8.96 9.66
N LEU A 197 -2.89 8.68 10.31
CA LEU A 197 -4.08 9.50 10.17
C LEU A 197 -3.82 10.92 10.69
N LYS A 198 -3.24 11.02 11.90
CA LYS A 198 -2.99 12.30 12.58
C LYS A 198 -2.11 13.25 11.78
N VAL A 199 -1.02 12.75 11.20
CA VAL A 199 -0.08 13.59 10.42
C VAL A 199 -0.63 14.00 9.04
N ASN A 200 -1.68 13.34 8.58
CA ASN A 200 -2.28 13.56 7.27
C ASN A 200 -3.65 14.24 7.37
N LYS A 201 -3.86 15.11 8.36
CA LYS A 201 -5.10 15.88 8.53
C LYS A 201 -5.18 17.17 7.68
N GLN A 202 -4.27 17.38 6.74
CA GLN A 202 -4.24 18.62 5.95
C GLN A 202 -5.32 18.60 4.86
N CYS A 203 -5.89 19.76 4.55
CA CYS A 203 -6.88 19.95 3.48
C CYS A 203 -6.22 19.85 2.09
N THR A 204 -5.74 18.66 1.73
CA THR A 204 -5.12 18.35 0.43
C THR A 204 -5.60 17.00 -0.08
N ALA A 205 -5.63 16.83 -1.40
CA ALA A 205 -6.05 15.57 -2.02
C ALA A 205 -5.13 14.38 -1.64
N GLU A 206 -3.82 14.61 -1.47
CA GLU A 206 -2.88 13.57 -1.04
C GLU A 206 -3.15 13.10 0.39
N CYS A 207 -3.37 14.04 1.32
CA CYS A 207 -3.71 13.73 2.69
C CYS A 207 -5.06 13.00 2.79
N LEU A 208 -6.07 13.46 2.04
CA LEU A 208 -7.36 12.78 1.95
C LEU A 208 -7.23 11.35 1.42
N ARG A 209 -6.39 11.13 0.40
CA ARG A 209 -6.13 9.79 -0.14
C ARG A 209 -5.54 8.87 0.92
N VAL A 210 -4.53 9.33 1.67
CA VAL A 210 -3.92 8.55 2.74
C VAL A 210 -4.95 8.25 3.83
N ALA A 211 -5.71 9.26 4.31
CA ALA A 211 -6.72 9.08 5.33
C ALA A 211 -7.82 8.08 4.93
N LYS A 212 -8.30 8.13 3.68
CA LYS A 212 -9.24 7.15 3.12
C LYS A 212 -8.69 5.74 3.17
N LEU A 213 -7.47 5.55 2.66
CA LEU A 213 -6.83 4.24 2.62
C LEU A 213 -6.57 3.69 4.03
N THR A 214 -6.11 4.53 4.95
CA THR A 214 -5.96 4.15 6.37
C THR A 214 -7.29 3.70 6.96
N CYS A 215 -8.38 4.45 6.71
CA CYS A 215 -9.71 4.08 7.18
C CYS A 215 -10.17 2.72 6.62
N GLN A 216 -9.92 2.45 5.33
CA GLN A 216 -10.22 1.14 4.71
C GLN A 216 -9.42 0.00 5.33
N VAL A 217 -8.12 0.20 5.59
CA VAL A 217 -7.29 -0.80 6.29
C VAL A 217 -7.83 -1.07 7.69
N VAL A 218 -8.22 -0.03 8.44
CA VAL A 218 -8.82 -0.20 9.78
C VAL A 218 -10.13 -0.99 9.73
N ILE A 219 -11.01 -0.68 8.78
CA ILE A 219 -12.26 -1.42 8.56
C ILE A 219 -11.95 -2.90 8.30
N ALA A 220 -11.02 -3.19 7.38
CA ALA A 220 -10.61 -4.56 7.06
C ALA A 220 -10.02 -5.29 8.29
N MET A 221 -9.17 -4.62 9.07
CA MET A 221 -8.61 -5.17 10.30
C MET A 221 -9.69 -5.53 11.32
N VAL A 222 -10.61 -4.62 11.60
CA VAL A 222 -11.69 -4.85 12.58
C VAL A 222 -12.64 -5.95 12.12
N GLN A 223 -12.99 -5.98 10.83
CA GLN A 223 -13.80 -7.05 10.26
C GLN A 223 -13.10 -8.40 10.34
N ALA A 224 -11.78 -8.44 10.14
CA ALA A 224 -11.01 -9.67 10.18
C ALA A 224 -10.80 -10.22 11.59
N LYS A 225 -10.55 -9.34 12.56
CA LYS A 225 -10.34 -9.70 13.97
C LYS A 225 -10.95 -8.60 14.86
N PRO A 226 -12.19 -8.80 15.36
CA PRO A 226 -12.90 -7.80 16.16
C PRO A 226 -12.18 -7.32 17.44
N SER A 227 -11.21 -8.08 17.95
CA SER A 227 -10.40 -7.64 19.10
C SER A 227 -9.56 -6.39 18.80
N PHE A 228 -9.29 -6.06 17.53
CA PHE A 228 -8.62 -4.80 17.15
C PHE A 228 -9.39 -3.56 17.58
N VAL A 229 -10.71 -3.64 17.78
CA VAL A 229 -11.52 -2.49 18.22
C VAL A 229 -11.00 -1.89 19.52
N GLN A 230 -10.61 -2.73 20.48
CA GLN A 230 -10.07 -2.23 21.75
C GLN A 230 -8.79 -1.39 21.51
N HIS A 231 -7.86 -1.90 20.70
CA HIS A 231 -6.63 -1.19 20.39
C HIS A 231 -6.87 0.14 19.67
N PHE A 232 -7.80 0.19 18.72
CA PHE A 232 -8.13 1.45 18.03
C PHE A 232 -8.79 2.47 18.96
N ASN A 233 -9.63 2.01 19.88
CA ASN A 233 -10.27 2.87 20.88
C ASN A 233 -9.26 3.41 21.90
N GLU A 234 -8.28 2.60 22.34
CA GLU A 234 -7.17 3.04 23.21
C GLU A 234 -6.33 4.17 22.58
N HIS A 235 -6.34 4.28 21.25
CA HIS A 235 -5.63 5.30 20.48
C HIS A 235 -6.53 6.45 19.98
N ASN A 236 -7.77 6.59 20.49
CA ASN A 236 -8.72 7.64 20.11
C ASN A 236 -8.94 7.74 18.59
N PHE A 237 -8.89 6.61 17.88
CA PHE A 237 -8.92 6.61 16.42
C PHE A 237 -10.23 7.18 15.86
N LYS A 238 -11.34 7.00 16.59
CA LYS A 238 -12.67 7.49 16.22
C LYS A 238 -12.74 9.02 16.23
N GLU A 239 -12.20 9.63 17.27
CA GLU A 239 -12.10 11.09 17.42
C GLU A 239 -11.19 11.66 16.34
N GLU A 240 -10.04 11.02 16.11
CA GLU A 240 -9.08 11.43 15.07
C GLU A 240 -9.68 11.36 13.65
N LEU A 241 -10.51 10.35 13.35
CA LEU A 241 -11.25 10.25 12.08
C LEU A 241 -12.28 11.37 11.92
N THR A 242 -12.99 11.71 13.00
CA THR A 242 -14.01 12.76 12.98
C THR A 242 -13.37 14.11 12.69
N GLU A 243 -12.29 14.42 13.40
CA GLU A 243 -11.52 15.64 13.18
C GLU A 243 -10.92 15.70 11.77
N ALA A 244 -10.37 14.58 11.28
CA ALA A 244 -9.84 14.51 9.91
C ALA A 244 -10.93 14.78 8.85
N LEU A 245 -12.13 14.24 9.05
CA LEU A 245 -13.27 14.45 8.16
C LEU A 245 -13.73 15.91 8.15
N GLU A 246 -13.78 16.55 9.32
CA GLU A 246 -14.13 17.97 9.44
C GLU A 246 -13.15 18.85 8.69
N ILE A 247 -11.84 18.66 8.91
CA ILE A 247 -10.79 19.46 8.26
C ILE A 247 -10.78 19.26 6.73
N MET A 248 -11.05 18.04 6.25
CA MET A 248 -11.02 17.72 4.81
C MET A 248 -12.38 17.84 4.12
N SER A 249 -13.41 18.36 4.80
CA SER A 249 -14.77 18.43 4.25
C SER A 249 -14.87 19.20 2.93
N GLU A 250 -13.97 20.16 2.71
CA GLU A 250 -13.89 20.99 1.51
C GLU A 250 -13.07 20.37 0.36
N VAL A 251 -12.36 19.26 0.61
CA VAL A 251 -11.55 18.59 -0.43
C VAL A 251 -12.46 17.78 -1.36
N ASP A 252 -12.22 17.90 -2.67
CA ASP A 252 -12.93 17.12 -3.67
C ASP A 252 -12.87 15.60 -3.39
N GLY A 253 -14.03 14.96 -3.44
CA GLY A 253 -14.18 13.54 -3.16
C GLY A 253 -14.24 13.16 -1.68
N CYS A 254 -14.34 14.12 -0.75
CA CYS A 254 -14.48 13.85 0.69
C CYS A 254 -15.76 13.04 1.04
N MET A 255 -16.80 13.08 0.20
CA MET A 255 -18.02 12.28 0.42
C MET A 255 -17.77 10.77 0.59
N LEU A 256 -16.85 10.20 -0.18
CA LEU A 256 -16.47 8.79 -0.01
C LEU A 256 -15.76 8.54 1.32
N PHE A 257 -14.96 9.52 1.78
CA PHE A 257 -14.33 9.44 3.09
C PHE A 257 -15.37 9.50 4.21
N ALA A 258 -16.38 10.37 4.11
CA ALA A 258 -17.47 10.44 5.08
C ALA A 258 -18.22 9.10 5.22
N SER A 259 -18.46 8.39 4.11
CA SER A 259 -19.06 7.05 4.13
C SER A 259 -18.17 6.02 4.82
N LEU A 260 -16.86 6.06 4.57
CA LEU A 260 -15.89 5.19 5.24
C LEU A 260 -15.83 5.47 6.74
N VAL A 261 -15.80 6.75 7.14
CA VAL A 261 -15.79 7.16 8.55
C VAL A 261 -17.03 6.66 9.27
N LYS A 262 -18.22 6.73 8.65
CA LYS A 262 -19.46 6.19 9.21
C LYS A 262 -19.38 4.68 9.44
N GLU A 263 -18.86 3.92 8.49
CA GLU A 263 -18.70 2.46 8.64
C GLU A 263 -17.65 2.12 9.71
N ALA A 264 -16.51 2.83 9.72
CA ALA A 264 -15.49 2.65 10.75
C ALA A 264 -16.05 2.94 12.15
N HIS A 265 -16.81 4.02 12.32
CA HIS A 265 -17.47 4.33 13.60
C HIS A 265 -18.43 3.23 14.03
N LYS A 266 -19.26 2.72 13.11
CA LYS A 266 -20.18 1.61 13.39
C LYS A 266 -19.43 0.38 13.91
N LEU A 267 -18.34 -0.01 13.24
CA LEU A 267 -17.52 -1.15 13.64
C LEU A 267 -16.76 -0.91 14.96
N LEU A 268 -16.24 0.29 15.19
CA LEU A 268 -15.53 0.62 16.42
C LEU A 268 -16.45 0.73 17.65
N ASN A 269 -17.75 0.97 17.43
CA ASN A 269 -18.75 0.96 18.50
C ASN A 269 -19.26 -0.46 18.82
N SER A 270 -19.13 -1.44 17.91
CA SER A 270 -19.73 -2.78 18.11
C SER A 270 -19.11 -3.58 19.26
N ALA A 271 -17.91 -3.21 19.73
CA ALA A 271 -17.31 -3.81 20.93
C ALA A 271 -17.99 -3.35 22.25
N GLN A 272 -18.68 -2.21 22.26
CA GLN A 272 -19.40 -1.73 23.45
C GLN A 272 -20.67 -2.55 23.72
N GLU A 273 -21.26 -3.18 22.69
CA GLU A 273 -22.51 -3.96 22.82
C GLU A 273 -22.28 -5.42 23.25
N HIS A 274 -21.04 -5.92 23.22
CA HIS A 274 -20.72 -7.30 23.66
C HIS A 274 -20.00 -7.37 25.01
N GLY A 275 -19.63 -6.22 25.59
CA GLY A 275 -19.09 -6.09 26.95
C GLY A 275 -20.14 -5.85 28.05
N VAL A 276 -21.42 -5.69 27.70
CA VAL A 276 -22.52 -5.47 28.67
C VAL A 276 -23.49 -6.63 28.59
N ARG A 277 -23.09 -7.80 29.11
CA ARG A 277 -24.05 -8.66 29.80
C ARG A 277 -23.82 -8.44 31.29
N PRO A 278 -24.66 -7.66 31.98
CA PRO A 278 -24.78 -7.80 33.41
C PRO A 278 -25.29 -9.23 33.62
N THR A 279 -24.46 -10.10 34.20
CA THR A 279 -25.00 -11.23 34.95
C THR A 279 -25.70 -10.63 36.16
N GLU A 280 -26.94 -10.23 35.92
CA GLU A 280 -27.88 -9.81 36.93
C GLU A 280 -28.79 -11.01 37.25
N PHE A 281 -28.82 -11.30 38.54
CA PHE A 281 -29.82 -12.04 39.33
C PHE A 281 -29.63 -13.55 39.63
N HIS A 282 -29.26 -13.71 40.91
CA HIS A 282 -29.67 -14.69 41.94
C HIS A 282 -29.16 -16.13 41.88
#